data_AF-A0A2P5DEQ3-F1
#
_entry.id   AF-A0A2P5DEQ3-F1
#
_cell.length_a   1.000
_cell.length_b   1.000
_cell.length_c   1.000
_cell.angle_alpha   90.00
_cell.angle_beta   90.00
_cell.angle_gamma   90.00
#
_symmetry.space_group_name_H-M   'P 1'
#
loop_
_entity.id
_entity.type
_entity.pdbx_description
1 polymer ?
#
loop_
_entity_poly.entity_id
_entity_poly.type
_entity_poly.pdbx_seq_one_letter_code
_entity_poly.pdbx_strand_id
1 'polypeptide(L)'
;MKYSQGGGQSGKELELKIYGSYDQVLDDPCVDAVYLPLSTILHAHWVIEVARKKKHLLLEKLTALDVAELDQILEACLSNGV
;
A
#
# COMPACT_ATOMS: atom_id res chain seq x y z
N MET A 1 -6.28 13.46 21.73
CA MET A 1 -5.18 12.56 22.12
C MET A 1 -3.87 13.33 22.01
N LYS A 2 -3.13 13.53 23.12
CA LYS A 2 -1.80 14.15 23.10
C LYS A 2 -0.76 13.04 23.05
N TYR A 3 0.16 13.05 22.08
CA TYR A 3 1.34 12.19 22.14
C TYR A 3 2.35 12.83 23.09
N SER A 4 2.65 12.11 24.17
CA SER A 4 3.66 12.48 25.17
C SER A 4 5.05 12.29 24.58
N GLN A 5 5.89 13.32 24.71
CA GLN A 5 7.34 13.21 24.62
C GLN A 5 7.82 12.21 25.68
N GLY A 6 8.63 11.23 25.27
CA GLY A 6 9.27 10.25 26.15
C GLY A 6 10.72 10.09 25.73
N GLY A 7 11.64 10.53 26.58
CA GLY A 7 13.07 10.51 26.33
C GLY A 7 13.74 9.14 26.54
N GLY A 8 14.82 8.93 25.79
CA GLY A 8 15.98 8.11 26.18
C GLY A 8 16.01 6.65 25.70
N GLN A 9 16.60 6.40 24.53
CA GLN A 9 17.63 5.38 24.23
C GLN A 9 18.07 5.49 22.75
N SER A 10 19.36 5.36 22.46
CA SER A 10 19.97 5.64 21.15
C SER A 10 19.57 4.61 20.08
N GLY A 11 18.46 4.87 19.38
CA GLY A 11 18.18 4.35 18.04
C GLY A 11 18.09 5.55 17.10
N LYS A 12 18.57 5.41 15.85
CA LYS A 12 18.29 6.43 14.81
C LYS A 12 16.77 6.58 14.73
N GLU A 13 16.27 7.75 15.09
CA GLU A 13 14.84 8.07 14.94
C GLU A 13 14.53 7.96 13.45
N LEU A 14 13.67 7.00 13.08
CA LEU A 14 13.27 6.82 11.70
C LEU A 14 12.44 8.04 11.32
N GLU A 15 12.93 8.86 10.39
CA GLU A 15 12.14 9.94 9.81
C GLU A 15 10.98 9.30 9.03
N LEU A 16 9.81 9.26 9.66
CA LEU A 16 8.58 8.74 9.07
C LEU A 16 7.87 9.86 8.31
N LYS A 17 7.72 9.68 7.01
CA LYS A 17 6.89 10.57 6.18
C LYS A 17 5.43 10.16 6.29
N ILE A 18 4.59 11.11 6.70
CA ILE A 18 3.13 10.93 6.80
C ILE A 18 2.49 11.61 5.59
N TYR A 19 1.56 10.91 4.95
CA TYR A 19 0.82 11.39 3.79
C TYR A 19 -0.63 11.70 4.18
N GLY A 20 -1.23 12.67 3.50
CA GLY A 20 -2.63 13.07 3.71
C GLY A 20 -3.63 12.28 2.86
N SER A 21 -3.15 11.56 1.83
CA SER A 21 -3.96 10.69 0.97
C SER A 21 -3.14 9.51 0.47
N TYR A 22 -3.84 8.47 -0.01
CA TYR A 22 -3.18 7.30 -0.63
C TYR A 22 -2.46 7.67 -1.92
N ASP A 23 -3.03 8.54 -2.75
CA ASP A 23 -2.41 8.98 -4.01
C ASP A 23 -1.03 9.59 -3.77
N GLN A 24 -0.86 10.36 -2.69
CA GLN A 24 0.43 10.94 -2.34
C GLN A 24 1.48 9.88 -1.99
N VAL A 25 1.07 8.71 -1.46
CA VAL A 25 1.98 7.57 -1.24
C VAL A 25 2.38 6.96 -2.58
N LEU A 26 1.40 6.76 -3.49
CA LEU A 26 1.64 6.10 -4.77
C LEU A 26 2.45 6.96 -5.74
N ASP A 27 2.29 8.28 -5.66
CA ASP A 27 3.03 9.26 -6.46
C ASP A 27 4.43 9.56 -5.91
N ASP A 28 4.77 9.08 -4.71
CA ASP A 28 6.10 9.30 -4.15
C ASP A 28 7.15 8.44 -4.89
N PRO A 29 8.16 9.06 -5.53
CA PRO A 29 9.20 8.31 -6.24
C PRO A 29 10.10 7.50 -5.30
N CYS A 30 10.12 7.79 -4.00
CA CYS A 30 10.92 7.08 -2.99
C CYS A 30 10.21 5.84 -2.41
N VAL A 31 8.97 5.57 -2.79
CA VAL A 31 8.24 4.36 -2.37
C VAL A 31 8.34 3.31 -3.47
N ASP A 32 8.97 2.17 -3.22
CA ASP A 32 9.07 1.09 -4.22
C ASP A 32 7.93 0.08 -4.12
N ALA A 33 7.41 -0.12 -2.91
CA ALA A 33 6.37 -1.09 -2.62
C ALA A 33 5.38 -0.56 -1.57
N VAL A 34 4.14 -1.06 -1.62
CA VAL A 34 3.09 -0.72 -0.65
C VAL A 34 2.53 -1.96 0.03
N TYR A 35 2.17 -1.79 1.29
CA TYR A 35 1.39 -2.78 2.04
C TYR A 35 -0.06 -2.31 2.08
N LEU A 36 -1.01 -3.17 1.71
CA LEU A 36 -2.44 -2.84 1.63
C LEU A 36 -3.25 -3.60 2.70
N PRO A 37 -3.29 -3.12 3.96
CA PRO A 37 -4.13 -3.65 5.02
C PRO A 37 -5.55 -3.04 4.99
N LEU A 38 -6.16 -2.99 3.80
CA LEU A 38 -7.48 -2.42 3.62
C LEU A 38 -8.57 -3.49 3.73
N SER A 39 -9.84 -3.07 3.76
CA SER A 39 -10.96 -4.02 3.66
C SER A 39 -10.93 -4.72 2.30
N THR A 40 -11.28 -6.01 2.26
CA THR A 40 -11.29 -6.83 1.04
C THR A 40 -12.08 -6.19 -0.12
N ILE A 41 -13.19 -5.49 0.16
CA ILE A 41 -14.01 -4.81 -0.86
C ILE A 41 -13.23 -3.72 -1.61
N LEU A 42 -12.14 -3.22 -1.01
CA LEU A 42 -11.29 -2.16 -1.58
C LEU A 42 -10.04 -2.71 -2.28
N HIS A 43 -9.78 -4.02 -2.19
CA HIS A 43 -8.54 -4.61 -2.68
C HIS A 43 -8.38 -4.43 -4.19
N ALA A 44 -9.39 -4.79 -5.00
CA ALA A 44 -9.26 -4.68 -6.45
C ALA A 44 -8.98 -3.24 -6.91
N HIS A 45 -9.75 -2.29 -6.40
CA HIS A 45 -9.54 -0.87 -6.70
C HIS A 45 -8.10 -0.44 -6.41
N TRP A 46 -7.60 -0.67 -5.19
CA TRP A 46 -6.28 -0.17 -4.81
C TRP A 46 -5.13 -0.96 -5.42
N VAL A 47 -5.25 -2.28 -5.60
CA VAL A 47 -4.23 -3.05 -6.31
C VAL A 47 -4.08 -2.56 -7.74
N ILE A 48 -5.20 -2.31 -8.44
CA ILE A 48 -5.16 -1.79 -9.80
C ILE A 48 -4.46 -0.43 -9.86
N GLU A 49 -4.77 0.49 -8.94
CA GLU A 49 -4.12 1.81 -8.89
C GLU A 49 -2.62 1.71 -8.57
N VAL A 50 -2.25 0.87 -7.60
CA VAL A 50 -0.85 0.63 -7.23
C VAL A 50 -0.05 0.04 -8.39
N ALA A 51 -0.61 -0.97 -9.06
CA ALA A 51 0.02 -1.61 -10.21
C ALA A 51 0.19 -0.65 -11.38
N ARG A 52 -0.81 0.19 -11.67
CA ARG A 52 -0.71 1.27 -12.69
C ARG A 52 0.41 2.25 -12.40
N LYS A 53 0.67 2.53 -11.12
CA LYS A 53 1.76 3.40 -10.65
C LYS A 53 3.13 2.69 -10.61
N LYS A 54 3.19 1.44 -11.08
CA LYS A 54 4.42 0.62 -11.16
C LYS A 54 5.08 0.42 -9.79
N LYS A 55 4.27 0.27 -8.74
CA LYS A 55 4.73 -0.02 -7.38
C LYS A 55 4.45 -1.49 -7.08
N HIS A 56 5.40 -2.19 -6.45
CA HIS A 56 5.15 -3.54 -5.94
C HIS A 56 4.18 -3.50 -4.77
N LEU A 57 3.53 -4.62 -4.47
CA LEU A 57 2.57 -4.64 -3.38
C LEU A 57 2.51 -5.94 -2.61
N LEU A 58 2.24 -5.81 -1.31
CA LEU A 58 1.83 -6.89 -0.45
C LEU A 58 0.35 -6.68 -0.09
N LEU A 59 -0.48 -7.59 -0.57
CA LEU A 59 -1.93 -7.57 -0.33
C LEU A 59 -2.29 -8.56 0.78
N GLU A 60 -3.10 -8.09 1.74
CA GLU A 60 -3.54 -8.93 2.85
C GLU A 60 -4.54 -10.02 2.43
N LYS A 61 -4.64 -11.05 3.29
CA LYS A 61 -5.73 -12.02 3.25
C LYS A 61 -6.98 -11.40 3.89
N LEU A 62 -8.21 -11.55 3.39
CA LEU A 62 -8.73 -12.24 2.21
C LEU A 62 -8.52 -11.39 0.94
N THR A 63 -7.92 -11.97 -0.10
CA THR A 63 -7.39 -11.22 -1.25
C THR A 63 -8.47 -10.61 -2.13
N ALA A 64 -9.59 -11.29 -2.35
CA ALA A 64 -10.70 -10.83 -3.18
C ALA A 64 -12.03 -11.41 -2.64
N LEU A 65 -13.16 -10.83 -3.05
CA LEU A 65 -14.50 -11.30 -2.72
C LEU A 65 -14.89 -12.55 -3.52
N ASP A 66 -14.44 -12.64 -4.76
CA ASP A 66 -14.68 -13.76 -5.66
C ASP A 66 -13.52 -13.96 -6.65
N VAL A 67 -13.67 -14.98 -7.51
CA VAL A 67 -12.64 -15.35 -8.48
C VAL A 67 -12.51 -14.30 -9.60
N ALA A 68 -13.60 -13.66 -10.02
CA ALA A 68 -13.54 -12.67 -11.08
C ALA A 68 -12.78 -11.42 -10.64
N GLU A 69 -12.96 -11.01 -9.39
CA GLU A 69 -12.19 -9.91 -8.79
C GLU A 69 -10.72 -10.30 -8.60
N LEU A 70 -10.42 -11.55 -8.22
CA LEU A 70 -9.05 -12.05 -8.15
C LEU A 70 -8.37 -12.01 -9.53
N ASP A 71 -9.06 -12.41 -10.59
CA ASP A 71 -8.53 -12.36 -11.96
C ASP A 71 -8.20 -10.92 -12.39
N GLN A 72 -9.03 -9.94 -12.00
CA GLN A 72 -8.76 -8.52 -12.27
C GLN A 72 -7.50 -8.02 -11.54
N ILE A 73 -7.31 -8.43 -10.28
CA ILE A 73 -6.11 -8.11 -9.50
C ILE A 73 -4.86 -8.70 -10.17
N LEU A 74 -4.91 -9.99 -10.53
CA LEU A 74 -3.78 -10.69 -11.16
C LEU A 74 -3.42 -10.07 -12.51
N GLU A 75 -4.41 -9.83 -13.36
CA GLU A 75 -4.22 -9.20 -14.67
C GLU A 75 -3.58 -7.82 -14.52
N ALA A 76 -4.05 -7.00 -13.57
CA ALA A 76 -3.48 -5.67 -13.34
C ALA A 76 -2.00 -5.73 -12.94
N CYS A 77 -1.61 -6.65 -12.07
CA CYS A 77 -0.21 -6.84 -11.67
C CYS A 77 0.65 -7.33 -12.86
N LEU A 78 0.20 -8.39 -13.55
CA LEU A 78 0.92 -9.01 -14.67
C LEU A 78 1.11 -8.02 -15.84
N SER A 79 0.05 -7.34 -16.26
CA SER A 79 0.10 -6.33 -17.32
C SER A 79 0.98 -5.14 -16.95
N ASN A 80 1.19 -4.88 -15.65
CA ASN A 80 2.07 -3.81 -15.21
C ASN A 80 3.49 -4.24 -14.85
N GLY A 81 3.76 -5.55 -14.77
CA GLY A 81 5.07 -6.12 -14.44
C GLY A 81 5.44 -5.96 -12.96
N VAL A 82 4.46 -5.95 -12.06
CA VAL A 82 4.67 -5.80 -10.60
C VAL A 82 4.24 -7.02 -9.80
#